data_AF-A0A8N5EQC8-F1
#
_entry.id   AF-A0A8N5EQC8-F1
#
_cell.length_a   1.000
_cell.length_b   1.000
_cell.length_c   1.000
_cell.angle_alpha   90.00
_cell.angle_beta   90.00
_cell.angle_gamma   90.00
#
_symmetry.space_group_name_H-M   'P 1'
#
loop_
_entity.id
_entity.type
_entity.pdbx_description
1 polymer ?
#
loop_
_entity_poly.entity_id
_entity_poly.type
_entity_poly.pdbx_seq_one_letter_code
_entity_poly.pdbx_strand_id
1 'polypeptide(L)'
;MYAEKARTWNSKKRSQKKVKETCNVPHPVPAPLTTKMPSVTPLPDASALSWKNDQDMVADIFYFLDIYSYGKLPPHCEQRFLPCEIGCVRYSLQDGIMADFHHFIDPEVPPRGFRYHCQAAGDETHKIPISGFHLPRSCYAVVLRELVEFAQPARGAQPRFFCRSNDRFRINWCLGRMASITGIESHWELFAVEDLITKLYQKKYQKEPSNIWLYRKLDVCLWDFSSNTRCKWHEENDIICCALASCKKMGYCISKSFASVYGVPLTAAHLPLRESDCDQGTNTRIVKLGAGHTQEMKGDSPCGVKTSPCGASVVQGRGVIRLLRSASDLSKSFSN
;
A
#
# COMPACT_ATOMS: atom_id res chain seq x y z
N MET A 1 39.51 35.58 16.38
CA MET A 1 40.06 34.26 15.98
C MET A 1 39.33 33.54 14.82
N TYR A 2 37.99 33.57 14.68
CA TYR A 2 37.32 32.88 13.54
C TYR A 2 37.37 33.64 12.20
N ALA A 3 37.39 34.97 12.23
CA ALA A 3 37.40 35.80 11.02
C ALA A 3 38.74 35.74 10.25
N GLU A 4 39.87 35.54 10.93
CA GLU A 4 41.20 35.40 10.28
C GLU A 4 41.38 34.05 9.60
N LYS A 5 40.79 32.99 10.16
CA LYS A 5 40.80 31.65 9.54
C LYS A 5 40.00 31.62 8.24
N ALA A 6 38.91 32.40 8.15
CA ALA A 6 38.13 32.53 6.91
C ALA A 6 38.88 33.31 5.81
N ARG A 7 39.65 34.35 6.19
CA ARG A 7 40.44 35.15 5.22
C ARG A 7 41.61 34.35 4.63
N THR A 8 42.27 33.53 5.44
CA THR A 8 43.40 32.67 5.01
C THR A 8 42.95 31.49 4.13
N TRP A 9 41.73 30.99 4.30
CA TRP A 9 41.14 29.98 3.41
C TRP A 9 40.84 30.55 2.01
N ASN A 10 40.31 31.78 1.96
CA ASN A 10 39.94 32.43 0.70
C ASN A 10 41.15 32.91 -0.11
N SER A 11 42.26 33.31 0.54
CA SER A 11 43.50 33.66 -0.16
C SER A 11 44.17 32.43 -0.80
N LYS A 12 44.19 31.27 -0.12
CA LYS A 12 44.72 30.00 -0.67
C LYS A 12 43.94 29.52 -1.90
N LYS A 13 42.62 29.66 -1.92
CA LYS A 13 41.77 29.33 -3.08
C LYS A 13 42.05 30.22 -4.29
N ARG A 14 42.36 31.51 -4.06
CA ARG A 14 42.63 32.48 -5.13
C ARG A 14 44.00 32.28 -5.79
N SER A 15 45.00 31.83 -5.02
CA SER A 15 46.33 31.50 -5.54
C SER A 15 46.35 30.19 -6.35
N GLN A 16 45.56 29.19 -5.97
CA GLN A 16 45.45 27.92 -6.73
C GLN A 16 44.71 28.09 -8.07
N LYS A 17 43.84 29.10 -8.20
CA LYS A 17 43.10 29.38 -9.44
C LYS A 17 43.94 30.07 -10.52
N LYS A 18 45.16 30.52 -10.21
CA LYS A 18 46.06 31.22 -11.15
C LYS A 18 47.16 30.33 -11.76
N VAL A 19 47.25 29.06 -11.36
CA VAL A 19 48.27 28.11 -11.85
C VAL A 19 47.60 26.81 -12.26
N LYS A 20 46.99 26.80 -13.44
CA LYS A 20 46.78 25.60 -14.27
C LYS A 20 46.17 26.03 -15.60
N GLU A 21 47.04 26.45 -16.50
CA GLU A 21 46.75 26.53 -17.93
C GLU A 21 47.92 25.90 -18.68
N THR A 22 47.58 25.10 -19.69
CA THR A 22 48.42 24.39 -20.68
C THR A 22 49.13 23.09 -20.27
N CYS A 23 48.57 21.95 -20.72
CA CYS A 23 49.32 20.91 -21.42
C CYS A 23 48.35 20.07 -22.27
N ASN A 24 48.51 20.14 -23.60
CA ASN A 24 47.74 19.38 -24.58
C ASN A 24 48.35 17.98 -24.73
N VAL A 25 47.59 16.93 -24.42
CA VAL A 25 47.82 15.55 -24.87
C VAL A 25 46.46 14.89 -25.12
N PRO A 26 46.20 14.26 -26.28
CA PRO A 26 44.95 13.56 -26.52
C PRO A 26 44.97 12.21 -25.78
N HIS A 27 44.01 12.01 -24.88
CA HIS A 27 43.75 10.72 -24.25
C HIS A 27 42.31 10.27 -24.53
N PRO A 28 42.10 8.96 -24.71
CA PRO A 28 40.90 8.43 -25.34
C PRO A 28 39.68 8.61 -24.46
N VAL A 29 38.57 8.97 -25.09
CA VAL A 29 37.24 9.13 -24.51
C VAL A 29 36.85 7.85 -23.75
N PRO A 30 36.51 7.91 -22.45
CA PRO A 30 35.90 6.78 -21.76
C PRO A 30 34.51 6.56 -22.36
N ALA A 31 34.27 5.38 -22.91
CA ALA A 31 32.96 5.00 -23.42
C ALA A 31 31.90 5.13 -22.31
N PRO A 32 30.67 5.59 -22.61
CA PRO A 32 29.62 5.63 -21.62
C PRO A 32 29.29 4.21 -21.19
N LEU A 33 29.47 3.90 -19.90
CA LEU A 33 28.88 2.73 -19.27
C LEU A 33 27.36 2.89 -19.35
N THR A 34 26.79 2.31 -20.40
CA THR A 34 25.36 2.16 -20.58
C THR A 34 24.90 1.07 -19.61
N THR A 35 24.56 1.47 -18.39
CA THR A 35 23.70 0.65 -17.54
C THR A 35 22.37 0.57 -18.26
N LYS A 36 22.16 -0.49 -19.06
CA LYS A 36 20.88 -0.77 -19.68
C LYS A 36 19.88 -0.97 -18.55
N MET A 37 19.04 0.04 -18.33
CA MET A 37 17.79 -0.12 -17.60
C MET A 37 17.08 -1.36 -18.17
N PRO A 38 16.53 -2.25 -17.33
CA PRO A 38 15.74 -3.37 -17.83
C PRO A 38 14.64 -2.79 -18.71
N SER A 39 14.62 -3.23 -19.97
CA SER A 39 13.57 -2.87 -20.92
C SER A 39 12.23 -3.24 -20.29
N VAL A 40 11.31 -2.27 -20.24
CA VAL A 40 9.93 -2.52 -19.83
C VAL A 40 9.33 -3.50 -20.82
N THR A 41 9.23 -4.77 -20.41
CA THR A 41 8.48 -5.80 -21.13
C THR A 41 7.04 -5.29 -21.31
N PRO A 42 6.41 -5.46 -22.47
CA PRO A 42 4.99 -5.13 -22.64
C PRO A 42 4.19 -5.79 -21.52
N LEU A 43 3.38 -4.97 -20.83
CA LEU A 43 2.60 -5.43 -19.69
C LEU A 43 1.62 -6.51 -20.15
N PRO A 44 1.51 -7.64 -19.45
CA PRO A 44 0.56 -8.67 -19.82
C PRO A 44 -0.86 -8.11 -19.71
N ASP A 45 -1.61 -8.24 -20.80
CA ASP A 45 -3.02 -7.87 -20.88
C ASP A 45 -3.84 -8.97 -20.20
N ALA A 46 -4.84 -8.56 -19.42
CA ALA A 46 -5.72 -9.49 -18.72
C ALA A 46 -6.46 -10.43 -19.69
N SER A 47 -6.49 -10.16 -21.01
CA SER A 47 -7.03 -11.01 -22.09
C SER A 47 -6.70 -12.52 -22.00
N ALA A 48 -5.66 -12.91 -21.27
CA ALA A 48 -5.34 -14.31 -20.96
C ALA A 48 -6.41 -15.06 -20.12
N LEU A 49 -7.27 -14.35 -19.38
CA LEU A 49 -8.38 -14.97 -18.64
C LEU A 49 -9.59 -15.22 -19.56
N SER A 50 -9.86 -16.49 -19.85
CA SER A 50 -11.03 -16.95 -20.63
C SER A 50 -11.66 -18.14 -19.93
N TRP A 51 -12.95 -18.01 -19.56
CA TRP A 51 -13.71 -19.06 -18.86
C TRP A 51 -14.87 -19.52 -19.74
N LYS A 52 -15.04 -20.83 -19.95
CA LYS A 52 -16.08 -21.36 -20.84
C LYS A 52 -17.48 -21.23 -20.23
N ASN A 53 -17.60 -21.39 -18.92
CA ASN A 53 -18.86 -21.33 -18.18
C ASN A 53 -18.66 -20.69 -16.80
N ASP A 54 -19.73 -20.57 -16.00
CA ASP A 54 -19.66 -19.97 -14.65
C ASP A 54 -18.95 -20.90 -13.64
N GLN A 55 -19.07 -22.23 -13.80
CA GLN A 55 -18.41 -23.23 -12.93
C GLN A 55 -16.88 -23.15 -13.04
N ASP A 56 -16.36 -23.09 -14.26
CA ASP A 56 -14.93 -22.93 -14.52
C ASP A 56 -14.39 -21.62 -13.92
N MET A 57 -15.20 -20.57 -13.89
CA MET A 57 -14.80 -19.28 -13.33
C MET A 57 -14.80 -19.29 -11.81
N VAL A 58 -15.85 -19.80 -11.17
CA VAL A 58 -15.90 -19.78 -9.70
C VAL A 58 -14.81 -20.66 -9.09
N ALA A 59 -14.44 -21.74 -9.77
CA ALA A 59 -13.38 -22.66 -9.35
C ALA A 59 -11.96 -22.19 -9.72
N ASP A 60 -11.81 -21.16 -10.56
CA ASP A 60 -10.48 -20.67 -10.95
C ASP A 60 -9.73 -20.07 -9.75
N ILE A 61 -8.41 -20.23 -9.75
CA ILE A 61 -7.55 -19.87 -8.64
C ILE A 61 -6.80 -18.58 -8.96
N PHE A 62 -6.96 -17.61 -8.10
CA PHE A 62 -6.30 -16.32 -8.15
C PHE A 62 -5.36 -16.16 -6.96
N TYR A 63 -4.21 -15.56 -7.22
CA TYR A 63 -3.25 -15.19 -6.18
C TYR A 63 -3.22 -13.68 -6.04
N PHE A 64 -3.67 -13.15 -4.90
CA PHE A 64 -3.58 -11.71 -4.64
C PHE A 64 -2.29 -11.41 -3.89
N LEU A 65 -1.54 -10.41 -4.34
CA LEU A 65 -0.20 -10.08 -3.84
C LEU A 65 -0.09 -8.59 -3.50
N ASP A 66 0.57 -8.28 -2.38
CA ASP A 66 0.98 -6.93 -2.03
C ASP A 66 2.35 -6.96 -1.34
N ILE A 67 3.10 -5.87 -1.49
CA ILE A 67 4.41 -5.67 -0.88
C ILE A 67 4.42 -4.25 -0.30
N TYR A 68 4.68 -4.10 0.99
CA TYR A 68 5.01 -2.81 1.57
C TYR A 68 6.51 -2.54 1.50
N SER A 69 6.87 -1.26 1.45
CA SER A 69 8.25 -0.78 1.50
C SER A 69 8.36 0.40 2.45
N TYR A 70 9.57 0.71 2.91
CA TYR A 70 9.88 1.93 3.69
C TYR A 70 9.80 3.22 2.85
N GLY A 71 8.73 3.39 2.08
CA GLY A 71 8.51 4.52 1.18
C GLY A 71 9.18 4.38 -0.20
N LYS A 72 9.04 5.45 -0.97
CA LYS A 72 9.53 5.61 -2.35
C LYS A 72 10.70 6.59 -2.36
N LEU A 73 11.91 6.09 -2.52
CA LEU A 73 13.12 6.91 -2.60
C LEU A 73 13.22 7.61 -3.96
N PRO A 74 14.04 8.66 -4.14
CA PRO A 74 14.13 9.40 -5.41
C PRO A 74 14.43 8.52 -6.65
N PRO A 75 14.04 8.93 -7.87
CA PRO A 75 14.14 8.09 -9.07
C PRO A 75 15.57 7.66 -9.44
N HIS A 76 16.57 8.43 -9.01
CA HIS A 76 17.99 8.17 -9.26
C HIS A 76 18.62 7.25 -8.21
N CYS A 77 17.89 6.87 -7.16
CA CYS A 77 18.37 5.88 -6.20
C CYS A 77 18.21 4.47 -6.79
N GLU A 78 19.30 3.69 -6.78
CA GLU A 78 19.24 2.27 -7.16
C GLU A 78 18.25 1.49 -6.29
N GLN A 79 18.09 1.90 -5.03
CA GLN A 79 17.10 1.37 -4.10
C GLN A 79 15.83 2.23 -4.18
N ARG A 80 15.07 2.15 -5.27
CA ARG A 80 13.85 2.96 -5.43
C ARG A 80 12.80 2.64 -4.35
N PHE A 81 12.72 1.38 -3.95
CA PHE A 81 11.92 0.90 -2.83
C PHE A 81 12.77 -0.03 -1.95
N LEU A 82 12.44 -0.10 -0.66
CA LEU A 82 13.05 -1.03 0.29
C LEU A 82 11.94 -1.93 0.85
N PRO A 83 11.70 -3.13 0.28
CA PRO A 83 10.61 -3.99 0.70
C PRO A 83 10.78 -4.41 2.15
N CYS A 84 9.70 -4.36 2.93
CA CYS A 84 9.71 -4.62 4.37
C CYS A 84 8.69 -5.69 4.79
N GLU A 85 7.67 -5.92 3.96
CA GLU A 85 6.62 -6.89 4.19
C GLU A 85 6.04 -7.34 2.85
N ILE A 86 5.70 -8.63 2.75
CA ILE A 86 4.99 -9.21 1.62
C ILE A 86 3.85 -10.08 2.15
N GLY A 87 2.72 -10.02 1.46
CA GLY A 87 1.58 -10.89 1.70
C GLY A 87 1.08 -11.43 0.37
N CYS A 88 0.65 -12.69 0.36
CA CYS A 88 -0.07 -13.28 -0.76
C CYS A 88 -1.21 -14.17 -0.23
N VAL A 89 -2.34 -14.21 -0.93
CA VAL A 89 -3.42 -15.15 -0.62
C VAL A 89 -3.84 -15.93 -1.86
N ARG A 90 -4.11 -17.22 -1.65
CA ARG A 90 -4.71 -18.10 -2.64
C ARG A 90 -6.22 -18.04 -2.48
N TYR A 91 -6.92 -17.74 -3.56
CA TYR A 91 -8.35 -17.45 -3.53
C TYR A 91 -9.07 -18.08 -4.72
N SER A 92 -10.26 -18.62 -4.50
CA SER A 92 -11.25 -18.90 -5.54
C SER A 92 -12.57 -18.23 -5.16
N LEU A 93 -13.43 -17.93 -6.14
CA LEU A 93 -14.76 -17.40 -5.79
C LEU A 93 -15.63 -18.49 -5.14
N GLN A 94 -15.36 -19.76 -5.42
CA GLN A 94 -16.07 -20.93 -4.88
C GLN A 94 -15.78 -21.17 -3.39
N ASP A 95 -14.51 -21.05 -2.98
CA ASP A 95 -14.04 -21.44 -1.64
C ASP A 95 -13.65 -20.24 -0.78
N GLY A 96 -13.52 -19.06 -1.36
CA GLY A 96 -12.99 -17.88 -0.70
C GLY A 96 -11.47 -17.97 -0.56
N ILE A 97 -10.93 -17.48 0.56
CA ILE A 97 -9.51 -17.55 0.87
C ILE A 97 -9.14 -18.97 1.31
N MET A 98 -8.30 -19.62 0.52
CA MET A 98 -7.90 -21.03 0.70
C MET A 98 -6.61 -21.16 1.52
N ALA A 99 -5.69 -20.21 1.37
CA ALA A 99 -4.41 -20.18 2.07
C ALA A 99 -3.80 -18.77 2.04
N ASP A 100 -2.86 -18.52 2.94
CA ASP A 100 -2.05 -17.30 2.94
C ASP A 100 -0.55 -17.57 3.08
N PHE A 101 0.23 -16.62 2.55
CA PHE A 101 1.68 -16.52 2.59
C PHE A 101 2.04 -15.12 3.10
N HIS A 102 2.93 -15.01 4.09
CA HIS A 102 3.28 -13.73 4.68
C HIS A 102 4.69 -13.75 5.26
N HIS A 103 5.47 -12.70 4.95
CA HIS A 103 6.78 -12.49 5.55
C HIS A 103 7.03 -11.02 5.86
N PHE A 104 7.70 -10.78 6.99
CA PHE A 104 8.54 -9.60 7.12
C PHE A 104 9.84 -9.82 6.36
N ILE A 105 10.25 -8.82 5.61
CA ILE A 105 11.41 -8.90 4.72
C ILE A 105 12.61 -8.21 5.39
N ASP A 106 13.79 -8.81 5.26
CA ASP A 106 15.04 -8.16 5.62
C ASP A 106 15.44 -7.18 4.51
N PRO A 107 15.28 -5.86 4.71
CA PRO A 107 15.53 -4.89 3.66
C PRO A 107 17.03 -4.70 3.44
N GLU A 108 17.40 -4.24 2.24
CA GLU A 108 18.71 -3.62 2.06
C GLU A 108 18.90 -2.40 2.97
N VAL A 109 20.15 -2.07 3.28
CA VAL A 109 20.48 -0.87 4.06
C VAL A 109 20.01 0.38 3.30
N PRO A 110 19.24 1.28 3.92
CA PRO A 110 18.81 2.51 3.27
C PRO A 110 20.01 3.35 2.80
N PRO A 111 19.93 4.01 1.63
CA PRO A 111 21.03 4.82 1.15
C PRO A 111 21.34 5.97 2.11
N ARG A 112 22.61 6.38 2.15
CA ARG A 112 23.09 7.39 3.10
C ARG A 112 22.28 8.68 2.96
N GLY A 113 21.75 9.17 4.08
CA GLY A 113 20.92 10.38 4.15
C GLY A 113 19.42 10.13 4.03
N PHE A 114 18.98 8.92 3.64
CA PHE A 114 17.55 8.61 3.44
C PHE A 114 16.89 7.86 4.59
N ARG A 115 17.63 7.53 5.66
CA ARG A 115 17.10 6.79 6.81
C ARG A 115 15.85 7.46 7.41
N TYR A 116 15.89 8.78 7.61
CA TYR A 116 14.74 9.52 8.13
C TYR A 116 13.54 9.47 7.19
N HIS A 117 13.76 9.64 5.88
CA HIS A 117 12.71 9.53 4.87
C HIS A 117 12.02 8.17 4.92
N CYS A 118 12.82 7.10 4.99
CA CYS A 118 12.30 5.74 5.08
C CYS A 118 11.50 5.52 6.36
N GLN A 119 11.98 6.05 7.49
CA GLN A 119 11.30 5.89 8.77
C GLN A 119 9.97 6.64 8.77
N ALA A 120 9.96 7.91 8.34
CA ALA A 120 8.76 8.73 8.27
C ALA A 120 7.67 8.09 7.39
N ALA A 121 8.06 7.59 6.20
CA ALA A 121 7.11 6.89 5.32
C ALA A 121 6.57 5.58 5.94
N GLY A 122 7.42 4.85 6.68
CA GLY A 122 7.00 3.68 7.42
C GLY A 122 6.02 4.03 8.55
N ASP A 123 6.30 5.09 9.33
CA ASP A 123 5.47 5.54 10.44
C ASP A 123 4.07 5.99 10.01
N GLU A 124 3.96 6.56 8.80
CA GLU A 124 2.70 6.94 8.16
C GLU A 124 1.89 5.74 7.63
N THR A 125 2.52 4.57 7.47
CA THR A 125 1.91 3.39 6.87
C THR A 125 2.01 2.16 7.78
N HIS A 126 2.93 1.25 7.48
CA HIS A 126 3.03 -0.08 8.08
C HIS A 126 3.64 -0.09 9.48
N LYS A 127 4.27 1.01 9.92
CA LYS A 127 4.98 1.20 11.21
C LYS A 127 6.04 0.17 11.59
N ILE A 128 6.33 -0.80 10.73
CA ILE A 128 7.49 -1.69 10.87
C ILE A 128 8.75 -0.82 11.05
N PRO A 129 9.53 -0.99 12.14
CA PRO A 129 10.74 -0.19 12.38
C PRO A 129 11.90 -0.61 11.47
N ILE A 130 12.66 0.38 10.94
CA ILE A 130 13.88 0.11 10.16
C ILE A 130 14.95 -0.62 10.99
N SER A 131 14.97 -0.39 12.30
CA SER A 131 15.93 -1.03 13.21
C SER A 131 15.25 -1.36 14.54
N GLY A 132 15.78 -2.36 15.23
CA GLY A 132 15.19 -2.81 16.50
C GLY A 132 13.87 -3.56 16.33
N PHE A 133 13.60 -4.13 15.16
CA PHE A 133 12.46 -5.02 14.99
C PHE A 133 12.85 -6.43 15.42
N HIS A 134 12.11 -6.98 16.38
CA HIS A 134 12.47 -8.22 17.06
C HIS A 134 11.91 -9.48 16.40
N LEU A 135 10.96 -9.34 15.46
CA LEU A 135 10.41 -10.49 14.74
C LEU A 135 11.35 -10.95 13.63
N PRO A 136 11.34 -12.26 13.30
CA PRO A 136 12.15 -12.81 12.21
C PRO A 136 11.89 -12.09 10.89
N ARG A 137 12.96 -11.89 10.13
CA ARG A 137 12.91 -11.34 8.78
C ARG A 137 13.52 -12.33 7.81
N SER A 138 12.81 -12.58 6.72
CA SER A 138 13.28 -13.45 5.66
C SER A 138 14.12 -12.66 4.67
N CYS A 139 15.26 -13.22 4.26
CA CYS A 139 16.03 -12.66 3.17
C CYS A 139 15.30 -12.86 1.83
N TYR A 140 15.65 -12.07 0.83
CA TYR A 140 15.01 -12.10 -0.49
C TYR A 140 14.96 -13.49 -1.12
N ALA A 141 16.02 -14.30 -0.94
CA ALA A 141 16.09 -15.64 -1.54
C ALA A 141 15.04 -16.60 -0.95
N VAL A 142 14.79 -16.52 0.35
CA VAL A 142 13.77 -17.33 1.04
C VAL A 142 12.39 -16.90 0.57
N VAL A 143 12.11 -15.60 0.63
CA VAL A 143 10.83 -15.01 0.22
C VAL A 143 10.45 -15.42 -1.21
N LEU A 144 11.38 -15.31 -2.16
CA LEU A 144 11.08 -15.63 -3.56
C LEU A 144 10.83 -17.12 -3.78
N ARG A 145 11.61 -18.02 -3.16
CA ARG A 145 11.39 -19.46 -3.29
C ARG A 145 10.04 -19.88 -2.72
N GLU A 146 9.74 -19.44 -1.51
CA GLU A 146 8.50 -19.77 -0.83
C GLU A 146 7.28 -19.17 -1.54
N LEU A 147 7.40 -17.99 -2.17
CA LEU A 147 6.35 -17.42 -3.01
C LEU A 147 6.06 -18.28 -4.26
N VAL A 148 7.10 -18.80 -4.94
CA VAL A 148 6.93 -19.74 -6.07
C VAL A 148 6.27 -21.03 -5.60
N GLU A 149 6.76 -21.58 -4.49
CA GLU A 149 6.24 -22.80 -3.88
C GLU A 149 4.79 -22.65 -3.43
N PHE A 150 4.39 -21.46 -2.96
CA PHE A 150 3.02 -21.15 -2.59
C PHE A 150 2.08 -21.10 -3.81
N ALA A 151 2.54 -20.48 -4.91
CA ALA A 151 1.74 -20.34 -6.13
C ALA A 151 1.57 -21.65 -6.90
N GLN A 152 2.51 -22.60 -6.75
CA GLN A 152 2.51 -23.92 -7.39
C GLN A 152 2.08 -23.88 -8.88
N PRO A 153 2.75 -23.08 -9.73
CA PRO A 153 2.37 -23.01 -11.13
C PRO A 153 2.45 -24.40 -11.78
N ALA A 154 1.56 -24.67 -12.74
CA ALA A 154 1.66 -25.86 -13.57
C ALA A 154 3.03 -25.94 -14.24
N ARG A 155 3.53 -27.15 -14.52
CA ARG A 155 4.87 -27.34 -15.08
C ARG A 155 5.08 -26.48 -16.34
N GLY A 156 6.03 -25.55 -16.28
CA GLY A 156 6.36 -24.64 -17.38
C GLY A 156 5.48 -23.39 -17.49
N ALA A 157 4.49 -23.21 -16.61
CA ALA A 157 3.70 -21.99 -16.52
C ALA A 157 4.34 -20.97 -15.57
N GLN A 158 4.08 -19.69 -15.81
CA GLN A 158 4.48 -18.61 -14.90
C GLN A 158 3.38 -18.40 -13.84
N PRO A 159 3.74 -18.14 -12.56
CA PRO A 159 2.78 -17.70 -11.57
C PRO A 159 2.08 -16.41 -12.01
N ARG A 160 0.75 -16.38 -11.87
CA ARG A 160 -0.08 -15.20 -12.12
C ARG A 160 -0.53 -14.60 -10.81
N PHE A 161 -0.14 -13.36 -10.55
CA PHE A 161 -0.51 -12.60 -9.38
C PHE A 161 -1.37 -11.40 -9.77
N PHE A 162 -2.23 -10.98 -8.85
CA PHE A 162 -3.10 -9.82 -8.98
C PHE A 162 -2.84 -8.87 -7.82
N CYS A 163 -2.72 -7.58 -8.11
CA CYS A 163 -2.53 -6.54 -7.11
C CYS A 163 -3.36 -5.32 -7.46
N ARG A 164 -3.45 -4.34 -6.55
CA ARG A 164 -4.05 -3.06 -6.89
C ARG A 164 -3.22 -2.33 -7.95
N SER A 165 -3.88 -1.72 -8.92
CA SER A 165 -3.24 -0.93 -9.99
C SER A 165 -2.24 0.10 -9.43
N ASN A 166 -2.60 0.74 -8.33
CA ASN A 166 -1.83 1.81 -7.67
C ASN A 166 -0.50 1.30 -7.09
N ASP A 167 -0.46 0.03 -6.70
CA ASP A 167 0.65 -0.62 -6.01
C ASP A 167 1.53 -1.44 -6.97
N ARG A 168 1.00 -1.75 -8.17
CA ARG A 168 1.65 -2.59 -9.19
C ARG A 168 3.08 -2.18 -9.50
N PHE A 169 3.35 -0.88 -9.65
CA PHE A 169 4.70 -0.38 -9.91
C PHE A 169 5.68 -0.73 -8.78
N ARG A 170 5.25 -0.53 -7.52
CA ARG A 170 6.06 -0.85 -6.34
C ARG A 170 6.32 -2.34 -6.27
N ILE A 171 5.28 -3.15 -6.40
CA ILE A 171 5.36 -4.62 -6.29
C ILE A 171 6.27 -5.18 -7.38
N ASN A 172 6.05 -4.80 -8.64
CA ASN A 172 6.87 -5.25 -9.76
C ASN A 172 8.34 -4.87 -9.58
N TRP A 173 8.61 -3.64 -9.13
CA TRP A 173 9.96 -3.20 -8.84
C TRP A 173 10.61 -4.02 -7.73
N CYS A 174 9.91 -4.25 -6.61
CA CYS A 174 10.42 -5.04 -5.48
C CYS A 174 10.74 -6.47 -5.90
N LEU A 175 9.82 -7.15 -6.60
CA LEU A 175 10.06 -8.51 -7.11
C LEU A 175 11.29 -8.56 -8.03
N GLY A 176 11.39 -7.63 -8.99
CA GLY A 176 12.53 -7.54 -9.89
C GLY A 176 13.84 -7.25 -9.16
N ARG A 177 13.84 -6.39 -8.14
CA ARG A 177 15.01 -6.11 -7.31
C ARG A 177 15.45 -7.34 -6.53
N MET A 178 14.52 -8.01 -5.85
CA MET A 178 14.81 -9.23 -5.09
C MET A 178 15.39 -10.32 -5.99
N ALA A 179 14.85 -10.50 -7.19
CA ALA A 179 15.34 -11.45 -8.17
C ALA A 179 16.75 -11.10 -8.66
N SER A 180 16.98 -9.82 -9.00
CA SER A 180 18.29 -9.36 -9.47
C SER A 180 19.42 -9.57 -8.45
N ILE A 181 19.12 -9.42 -7.16
CA ILE A 181 20.09 -9.61 -6.07
C ILE A 181 20.37 -11.09 -5.82
N THR A 182 19.33 -11.92 -5.88
CA THR A 182 19.44 -13.35 -5.52
C THR A 182 19.87 -14.23 -6.67
N GLY A 183 19.75 -13.74 -7.91
CA GLY A 183 19.94 -14.53 -9.13
C GLY A 183 18.82 -15.56 -9.37
N ILE A 184 17.74 -15.54 -8.56
CA ILE A 184 16.58 -16.40 -8.76
C ILE A 184 15.81 -15.83 -9.96
N GLU A 185 15.80 -16.58 -11.05
CA GLU A 185 15.10 -16.20 -12.26
C GLU A 185 13.60 -16.04 -11.98
N SER A 186 13.08 -14.87 -12.33
CA SER A 186 11.81 -14.39 -11.81
C SER A 186 10.86 -14.10 -12.96
N HIS A 187 10.15 -15.14 -13.38
CA HIS A 187 9.15 -15.05 -14.44
C HIS A 187 7.77 -15.15 -13.81
N TRP A 188 7.16 -13.99 -13.54
CA TRP A 188 5.81 -13.87 -13.00
C TRP A 188 5.02 -12.85 -13.79
N GLU A 189 3.73 -13.10 -13.90
CA GLU A 189 2.79 -12.16 -14.49
C GLU A 189 2.04 -11.42 -13.37
N LEU A 190 2.14 -10.09 -13.35
CA LEU A 190 1.46 -9.25 -12.38
C LEU A 190 0.37 -8.42 -13.05
N PHE A 191 -0.88 -8.73 -12.73
CA PHE A 191 -2.08 -8.08 -13.26
C PHE A 191 -2.70 -7.13 -12.23
N ALA A 192 -3.56 -6.23 -12.71
CA ALA A 192 -4.40 -5.42 -11.85
C ALA A 192 -5.65 -6.21 -11.42
N VAL A 193 -5.99 -6.15 -10.14
CA VAL A 193 -7.24 -6.72 -9.60
C VAL A 193 -8.46 -6.01 -10.18
N GLU A 194 -8.31 -4.74 -10.54
CA GLU A 194 -9.29 -3.96 -11.29
C GLU A 194 -9.71 -4.65 -12.60
N ASP A 195 -8.75 -5.19 -13.35
CA ASP A 195 -9.01 -5.88 -14.61
C ASP A 195 -9.74 -7.21 -14.38
N LEU A 196 -9.36 -7.94 -13.32
CA LEU A 196 -10.04 -9.17 -12.92
C LEU A 196 -11.51 -8.90 -12.58
N ILE A 197 -11.79 -7.89 -11.75
CA ILE A 197 -13.16 -7.51 -11.38
C ILE A 197 -13.96 -7.09 -12.61
N THR A 198 -13.34 -6.37 -13.54
CA THR A 198 -13.96 -5.95 -14.79
C THR A 198 -14.38 -7.17 -15.61
N LYS A 199 -13.50 -8.17 -15.76
CA LYS A 199 -13.80 -9.44 -16.43
C LYS A 199 -14.91 -10.25 -15.75
N LEU A 200 -14.88 -10.37 -14.43
CA LEU A 200 -15.93 -11.03 -13.65
C LEU A 200 -17.29 -10.34 -13.86
N TYR A 201 -17.30 -9.01 -13.94
CA TYR A 201 -18.50 -8.24 -14.19
C TYR A 201 -19.03 -8.43 -15.62
N GLN A 202 -18.16 -8.29 -16.62
CA GLN A 202 -18.49 -8.48 -18.04
C GLN A 202 -19.04 -9.88 -18.31
N LYS A 203 -18.40 -10.93 -17.76
CA LYS A 203 -18.87 -12.31 -17.95
C LYS A 203 -20.31 -12.50 -17.44
N LYS A 204 -20.65 -11.93 -16.28
CA LYS A 204 -22.00 -12.07 -15.74
C LYS A 204 -23.02 -11.20 -16.45
N TYR A 205 -22.71 -9.93 -16.65
CA TYR A 205 -23.69 -8.92 -17.03
C TYR A 205 -23.62 -8.52 -18.51
N GLN A 206 -22.66 -9.06 -19.26
CA GLN A 206 -22.43 -8.79 -20.69
C GLN A 206 -22.31 -7.28 -20.99
N LYS A 207 -21.70 -6.53 -20.07
CA LYS A 207 -21.50 -5.09 -20.18
C LYS A 207 -20.29 -4.64 -19.36
N GLU A 208 -19.78 -3.46 -19.69
CA GLU A 208 -18.70 -2.82 -18.93
C GLU A 208 -19.20 -2.22 -17.61
N PRO A 209 -18.47 -2.40 -16.49
CA PRO A 209 -18.71 -1.62 -15.28
C PRO A 209 -18.23 -0.18 -15.46
N SER A 210 -18.82 0.76 -14.70
CA SER A 210 -18.26 2.11 -14.63
C SER A 210 -17.02 2.13 -13.72
N ASN A 211 -16.05 2.98 -14.05
CA ASN A 211 -14.86 3.18 -13.21
C ASN A 211 -15.23 3.55 -11.76
N ILE A 212 -16.25 4.38 -11.57
CA ILE A 212 -16.73 4.77 -10.23
C ILE A 212 -17.24 3.56 -9.45
N TRP A 213 -17.96 2.65 -10.12
CA TRP A 213 -18.43 1.42 -9.48
C TRP A 213 -17.24 0.57 -9.03
N LEU A 214 -16.24 0.39 -9.91
CA LEU A 214 -15.04 -0.40 -9.61
C LEU A 214 -14.27 0.15 -8.41
N TYR A 215 -13.98 1.46 -8.38
CA TYR A 215 -13.27 2.09 -7.27
C TYR A 215 -14.04 2.00 -5.96
N ARG A 216 -15.37 2.17 -5.98
CA ARG A 216 -16.20 2.01 -4.77
C ARG A 216 -16.24 0.58 -4.25
N LYS A 217 -16.13 -0.42 -5.12
CA LYS A 217 -16.08 -1.83 -4.71
C LYS A 217 -14.74 -2.21 -4.09
N LEU A 218 -13.66 -1.61 -4.57
CA LEU A 218 -12.32 -1.72 -4.00
C LEU A 218 -12.07 -0.72 -2.85
N ASP A 219 -13.13 -0.15 -2.27
CA ASP A 219 -13.01 0.62 -1.03
C ASP A 219 -12.77 -0.36 0.13
N VAL A 220 -11.49 -0.48 0.47
CA VAL A 220 -10.95 -1.48 1.40
C VAL A 220 -11.22 -1.11 2.86
N CYS A 221 -11.59 0.16 3.12
CA CYS A 221 -11.81 0.70 4.46
C CYS A 221 -12.87 -0.07 5.26
N LEU A 222 -13.79 -0.76 4.57
CA LEU A 222 -14.84 -1.55 5.19
C LEU A 222 -14.31 -2.63 6.16
N TRP A 223 -13.11 -3.14 5.90
CA TRP A 223 -12.52 -4.25 6.64
C TRP A 223 -11.29 -3.85 7.45
N ASP A 224 -11.01 -2.54 7.59
CA ASP A 224 -9.82 -2.05 8.29
C ASP A 224 -9.81 -2.43 9.78
N PHE A 225 -11.01 -2.53 10.37
CA PHE A 225 -11.21 -2.86 11.78
C PHE A 225 -11.73 -4.28 12.00
N SER A 226 -11.73 -5.12 10.96
CA SER A 226 -12.14 -6.50 11.11
C SER A 226 -11.02 -7.33 11.70
N SER A 227 -11.33 -8.01 12.80
CA SER A 227 -10.45 -8.98 13.45
C SER A 227 -9.98 -10.08 12.49
N ASN A 228 -8.79 -10.61 12.72
CA ASN A 228 -8.18 -11.71 11.95
C ASN A 228 -7.98 -11.42 10.45
N THR A 229 -7.86 -10.14 10.06
CA THR A 229 -7.56 -9.76 8.68
C THR A 229 -6.09 -9.45 8.46
N ARG A 230 -5.36 -9.03 9.50
CA ARG A 230 -3.94 -8.66 9.42
C ARG A 230 -3.05 -9.80 9.91
N CYS A 231 -1.73 -9.62 9.72
CA CYS A 231 -0.78 -10.51 10.38
C CYS A 231 -0.80 -10.27 11.90
N LYS A 232 -0.34 -11.26 12.67
CA LYS A 232 -0.37 -11.23 14.13
C LYS A 232 0.22 -9.94 14.73
N TRP A 233 1.38 -9.50 14.23
CA TRP A 233 2.03 -8.30 14.75
C TRP A 233 1.21 -7.03 14.48
N HIS A 234 0.66 -6.89 13.28
CA HIS A 234 -0.17 -5.74 12.92
C HIS A 234 -1.52 -5.74 13.65
N GLU A 235 -2.10 -6.92 13.97
CA GLU A 235 -3.26 -7.02 14.86
C GLU A 235 -2.93 -6.54 16.27
N GLU A 236 -1.86 -7.06 16.88
CA GLU A 236 -1.47 -6.75 18.27
C GLU A 236 -1.09 -5.28 18.49
N ASN A 237 -0.61 -4.60 17.45
CA ASN A 237 -0.18 -3.20 17.51
C ASN A 237 -1.22 -2.22 16.95
N ASP A 238 -2.41 -2.72 16.58
CA ASP A 238 -3.49 -1.96 15.95
C ASP A 238 -3.06 -1.13 14.73
N ILE A 239 -2.34 -1.77 13.82
CA ILE A 239 -1.82 -1.14 12.59
C ILE A 239 -2.60 -1.66 11.39
N ILE A 240 -3.23 -0.77 10.63
CA ILE A 240 -4.11 -1.13 9.52
C ILE A 240 -3.32 -1.54 8.25
N CYS A 241 -2.17 -0.90 8.00
CA CYS A 241 -1.35 -1.13 6.82
C CYS A 241 -0.52 -2.41 6.96
N CYS A 242 -1.07 -3.52 6.50
CA CYS A 242 -0.45 -4.84 6.49
C CYS A 242 -0.59 -5.46 5.09
N ALA A 243 0.52 -5.96 4.52
CA ALA A 243 0.52 -6.56 3.19
C ALA A 243 -0.47 -7.74 3.09
N LEU A 244 -0.52 -8.59 4.12
CA LEU A 244 -1.46 -9.72 4.17
C LEU A 244 -2.91 -9.24 4.19
N ALA A 245 -3.21 -8.20 4.97
CA ALA A 245 -4.55 -7.64 5.03
C ALA A 245 -4.99 -7.08 3.67
N SER A 246 -4.13 -6.31 3.00
CA SER A 246 -4.38 -5.82 1.63
C SER A 246 -4.79 -6.96 0.69
N CYS A 247 -4.11 -8.10 0.80
CA CYS A 247 -4.38 -9.29 0.00
C CYS A 247 -5.74 -9.92 0.32
N LYS A 248 -6.03 -10.17 1.60
CA LYS A 248 -7.33 -10.71 2.04
C LYS A 248 -8.50 -9.82 1.61
N LYS A 249 -8.32 -8.50 1.75
CA LYS A 249 -9.32 -7.48 1.39
C LYS A 249 -9.70 -7.49 -0.09
N MET A 250 -8.76 -7.78 -1.00
CA MET A 250 -9.08 -7.98 -2.43
C MET A 250 -10.04 -9.16 -2.63
N GLY A 251 -9.79 -10.30 -1.97
CA GLY A 251 -10.68 -11.45 -1.98
C GLY A 251 -12.06 -11.14 -1.41
N TYR A 252 -12.13 -10.45 -0.27
CA TYR A 252 -13.40 -10.04 0.36
C TYR A 252 -14.23 -9.10 -0.52
N CYS A 253 -13.58 -8.15 -1.20
CA CYS A 253 -14.25 -7.25 -2.14
C CYS A 253 -14.89 -8.02 -3.30
N ILE A 254 -14.19 -9.03 -3.85
CA ILE A 254 -14.69 -9.89 -4.92
C ILE A 254 -15.84 -10.76 -4.41
N SER A 255 -15.65 -11.47 -3.30
CA SER A 255 -16.66 -12.30 -2.65
C SER A 255 -17.95 -11.53 -2.36
N LYS A 256 -17.85 -10.36 -1.70
CA LYS A 256 -19.00 -9.49 -1.39
C LYS A 256 -19.76 -9.05 -2.65
N SER A 257 -19.06 -8.87 -3.76
CA SER A 257 -19.64 -8.32 -4.99
C SER A 257 -20.24 -9.39 -5.90
N PHE A 258 -19.68 -10.60 -5.89
CA PHE A 258 -19.95 -11.60 -6.93
C PHE A 258 -20.43 -12.95 -6.41
N ALA A 259 -20.18 -13.33 -5.16
CA ALA A 259 -20.51 -14.69 -4.68
C ALA A 259 -22.00 -15.02 -4.88
N SER A 260 -22.91 -14.18 -4.38
CA SER A 260 -24.36 -14.37 -4.54
C SER A 260 -24.82 -14.35 -6.00
N VAL A 261 -24.19 -13.50 -6.82
CA VAL A 261 -24.49 -13.33 -8.24
C VAL A 261 -24.12 -14.59 -9.05
N TYR A 262 -23.10 -15.32 -8.60
CA TYR A 262 -22.69 -16.60 -9.18
C TYR A 262 -23.23 -17.82 -8.42
N GLY A 263 -24.15 -17.62 -7.47
CA GLY A 263 -24.75 -18.71 -6.71
C GLY A 263 -23.83 -19.39 -5.71
N VAL A 264 -22.72 -18.74 -5.32
CA VAL A 264 -21.81 -19.22 -4.30
C VAL A 264 -22.26 -18.74 -2.91
N PRO A 265 -22.46 -19.65 -1.94
CA PRO A 265 -22.75 -19.28 -0.57
C PRO A 265 -21.52 -18.65 0.10
N LEU A 266 -21.72 -17.52 0.79
CA LEU A 266 -20.66 -16.87 1.55
C LEU A 266 -20.34 -17.67 2.82
N THR A 267 -19.04 -17.87 3.07
CA THR A 267 -18.50 -18.52 4.28
C THR A 267 -17.54 -17.57 5.01
N ALA A 268 -16.99 -18.00 6.14
CA ALA A 268 -15.93 -17.26 6.86
C ALA A 268 -14.64 -17.09 6.05
N ALA A 269 -14.44 -17.89 4.98
CA ALA A 269 -13.32 -17.72 4.05
C ALA A 269 -13.58 -16.63 3.00
N HIS A 270 -14.86 -16.29 2.76
CA HIS A 270 -15.25 -15.29 1.77
C HIS A 270 -15.33 -13.88 2.36
N LEU A 271 -15.69 -13.76 3.64
CA LEU A 271 -15.80 -12.50 4.36
C LEU A 271 -15.32 -12.71 5.79
N PRO A 272 -14.70 -11.69 6.43
CA PRO A 272 -14.38 -11.74 7.84
C PRO A 272 -15.63 -12.09 8.66
N LEU A 273 -15.45 -12.92 9.69
CA LEU A 273 -16.50 -13.17 10.67
C LEU A 273 -16.98 -11.84 11.22
N ARG A 274 -18.30 -11.64 11.20
CA ARG A 274 -18.92 -10.49 11.85
C ARG A 274 -18.80 -10.72 13.34
N GLU A 275 -18.32 -9.71 14.07
CA GLU A 275 -18.42 -9.66 15.53
C GLU A 275 -19.90 -9.52 15.90
N SER A 276 -20.61 -10.63 15.83
CA SER A 276 -22.00 -10.76 16.26
C SER A 276 -22.26 -12.23 16.54
N ASP A 277 -21.50 -12.80 17.47
CA ASP A 277 -21.85 -13.98 18.28
C ASP A 277 -21.09 -13.99 19.63
N CYS A 278 -20.66 -12.81 20.08
CA CYS A 278 -20.28 -12.55 21.47
C CYS A 278 -21.04 -11.31 21.94
N ASP A 279 -21.77 -11.46 23.04
CA ASP A 279 -22.49 -10.42 23.80
C ASP A 279 -23.88 -9.97 23.28
N GLN A 280 -24.83 -10.90 23.19
CA GLN A 280 -26.16 -10.61 23.76
C GLN A 280 -26.02 -10.52 25.29
N GLY A 281 -25.41 -9.45 25.79
CA GLY A 281 -25.07 -9.39 27.21
C GLY A 281 -24.65 -8.03 27.78
N THR A 282 -24.30 -7.05 26.94
CA THR A 282 -23.94 -5.73 27.46
C THR A 282 -24.53 -4.63 26.62
N ASN A 283 -25.64 -4.09 27.13
CA ASN A 283 -26.24 -2.81 26.74
C ASN A 283 -25.14 -1.79 26.42
N THR A 284 -25.09 -1.37 25.15
CA THR A 284 -24.51 -0.08 24.77
C THR A 284 -25.22 0.98 25.60
N ARG A 285 -24.63 1.37 26.74
CA ARG A 285 -25.05 2.57 27.47
C ARG A 285 -24.73 3.74 26.56
N ILE A 286 -25.71 4.14 25.76
CA ILE A 286 -25.80 5.48 25.21
C ILE A 286 -25.71 6.41 26.43
N VAL A 287 -24.56 7.03 26.64
CA VAL A 287 -24.44 8.15 27.57
C VAL A 287 -25.19 9.31 26.92
N LYS A 288 -26.50 9.38 27.19
CA LYS A 288 -27.27 10.61 27.05
C LYS A 288 -26.69 11.58 28.07
N LEU A 289 -25.83 12.49 27.63
CA LEU A 289 -25.58 13.73 28.35
C LEU A 289 -26.90 14.50 28.38
N GLY A 290 -27.65 14.33 29.46
CA GLY A 290 -28.88 15.06 29.73
C GLY A 290 -28.55 16.53 29.96
N ALA A 291 -28.82 17.36 28.96
CA ALA A 291 -29.13 18.77 29.17
C ALA A 291 -30.52 18.84 29.80
N GLY A 292 -30.62 19.40 31.02
CA GLY A 292 -31.90 19.63 31.68
C GLY A 292 -31.78 19.65 33.18
N HIS A 293 -31.47 20.82 33.75
CA HIS A 293 -31.94 21.15 35.08
C HIS A 293 -32.83 22.38 34.95
N THR A 294 -34.14 22.14 35.00
CA THR A 294 -35.15 23.15 35.29
C THR A 294 -35.94 22.65 36.48
N GLN A 295 -35.87 23.39 37.57
CA GLN A 295 -36.88 23.37 38.62
C GLN A 295 -37.08 24.81 39.09
N GLU A 296 -38.30 25.34 38.91
CA GLU A 296 -38.77 26.58 39.51
C GLU A 296 -39.03 26.38 41.01
N MET A 297 -38.76 27.36 41.89
CA MET A 297 -39.71 28.44 42.23
C MET A 297 -39.20 29.34 43.39
N LYS A 298 -39.58 30.62 43.29
CA LYS A 298 -39.82 31.66 44.32
C LYS A 298 -38.67 32.40 45.03
N GLY A 299 -38.74 33.73 44.94
CA GLY A 299 -38.37 34.64 46.04
C GLY A 299 -37.72 35.97 45.62
N ASP A 300 -38.55 37.00 45.44
CA ASP A 300 -38.32 38.44 45.68
C ASP A 300 -37.33 39.31 44.86
N SER A 301 -37.91 40.40 44.32
CA SER A 301 -37.28 41.64 43.80
C SER A 301 -36.71 42.52 44.95
N PRO A 302 -35.97 43.66 44.75
CA PRO A 302 -35.85 44.49 43.54
C PRO A 302 -34.47 45.17 43.21
N CYS A 303 -34.43 45.81 42.04
CA CYS A 303 -33.63 46.99 41.59
C CYS A 303 -32.15 46.86 41.20
N GLY A 304 -31.82 47.28 39.94
CA GLY A 304 -30.62 48.08 39.66
C GLY A 304 -29.78 47.77 38.40
N VAL A 305 -30.01 48.54 37.33
CA VAL A 305 -29.01 49.08 36.36
C VAL A 305 -28.26 48.16 35.36
N LYS A 306 -28.61 48.36 34.08
CA LYS A 306 -27.86 48.35 32.79
C LYS A 306 -26.41 47.80 32.73
N THR A 307 -26.16 46.88 31.80
CA THR A 307 -25.23 47.01 30.64
C THR A 307 -25.35 45.79 29.70
N SER A 308 -25.19 46.02 28.40
CA SER A 308 -25.28 45.03 27.30
C SER A 308 -23.88 44.81 26.64
N PRO A 309 -23.72 44.03 25.55
CA PRO A 309 -23.24 42.64 25.59
C PRO A 309 -21.97 42.40 24.73
N CYS A 310 -21.29 41.26 24.89
CA CYS A 310 -20.57 40.62 23.78
C CYS A 310 -20.04 39.23 24.13
N GLY A 311 -20.08 38.31 23.16
CA GLY A 311 -19.14 37.17 23.10
C GLY A 311 -19.69 35.75 22.99
N ALA A 312 -20.61 35.49 22.05
CA ALA A 312 -20.64 34.19 21.35
C ALA A 312 -19.37 34.08 20.46
N SER A 313 -18.76 32.94 20.12
CA SER A 313 -19.02 31.52 20.35
C SER A 313 -17.88 30.69 19.66
N VAL A 314 -17.87 29.39 19.98
CA VAL A 314 -17.35 28.25 19.21
C VAL A 314 -15.83 28.01 19.15
N VAL A 315 -15.40 27.06 19.99
CA VAL A 315 -14.27 26.16 19.72
C VAL A 315 -14.75 25.11 18.70
N GLN A 316 -14.16 25.12 17.50
CA GLN A 316 -14.44 24.13 16.45
C GLN A 316 -13.25 23.17 16.35
N GLY A 317 -13.40 21.97 16.91
CA GLY A 317 -12.49 20.85 16.71
C GLY A 317 -12.51 20.41 15.25
N ARG A 318 -11.36 20.48 14.57
CA ARG A 318 -11.22 20.05 13.18
C ARG A 318 -11.02 18.54 13.13
N GLY A 319 -12.01 17.85 12.58
CA GLY A 319 -11.91 16.47 12.13
C GLY A 319 -10.92 16.31 10.98
N VAL A 320 -10.33 15.11 10.93
CA VAL A 320 -9.40 14.64 9.91
C VAL A 320 -10.14 14.53 8.57
N ILE A 321 -9.76 15.40 7.62
CA ILE A 321 -10.08 15.25 6.20
C ILE A 321 -8.77 15.15 5.42
N ARG A 322 -8.78 14.26 4.42
CA ARG A 322 -7.97 14.19 3.19
C ARG A 322 -6.71 13.32 3.19
N LEU A 323 -6.79 12.25 2.41
CA LEU A 323 -5.74 11.85 1.48
C LEU A 323 -6.33 11.17 0.23
N LEU A 324 -7.00 11.97 -0.61
CA LEU A 324 -7.00 11.78 -2.07
C LEU A 324 -6.04 12.81 -2.64
N ARG A 325 -4.80 12.40 -2.90
CA ARG A 325 -3.84 13.19 -3.68
C ARG A 325 -2.88 12.25 -4.41
N SER A 326 -3.32 11.76 -5.56
CA SER A 326 -2.46 11.27 -6.65
C SER A 326 -3.32 11.05 -7.89
N ALA A 327 -3.80 12.16 -8.47
CA ALA A 327 -4.41 12.19 -9.80
C ALA A 327 -4.10 13.56 -10.44
N SER A 328 -2.80 13.86 -10.57
CA SER A 328 -2.33 15.11 -11.18
C SER A 328 -0.98 14.89 -11.84
N ASP A 329 -0.86 13.90 -12.72
CA ASP A 329 0.31 13.76 -13.62
C ASP A 329 -0.03 13.09 -14.98
N LEU A 330 -1.32 13.00 -15.35
CA LEU A 330 -1.75 12.47 -16.65
C LEU A 330 -2.62 13.48 -17.40
N SER A 331 -2.04 14.63 -17.73
CA SER A 331 -2.51 15.46 -18.86
C SER A 331 -1.42 16.47 -19.25
N LYS A 332 -0.46 16.03 -20.07
CA LYS A 332 0.34 16.87 -20.99
C LYS A 332 1.37 16.01 -21.74
N SER A 333 0.94 15.35 -22.81
CA SER A 333 1.78 15.11 -24.00
C SER A 333 0.97 14.38 -25.08
N PHE A 334 0.03 15.06 -25.74
CA PHE A 334 -0.36 14.77 -27.13
C PHE A 334 -0.95 16.05 -27.71
N SER A 335 -0.11 16.82 -28.40
CA SER A 335 -0.51 17.80 -29.42
C SER A 335 0.71 18.05 -30.31
N ASN A 336 0.56 17.62 -31.56
CA ASN A 336 1.43 17.70 -32.73
C ASN A 336 2.67 16.80 -32.78
#